data_AF-A0A177CW63-F1
#
_entry.id   AF-A0A177CW63-F1
#
_cell.length_a   1.000
_cell.length_b   1.000
_cell.length_c   1.000
_cell.angle_alpha   90.00
_cell.angle_beta   90.00
_cell.angle_gamma   90.00
#
_symmetry.space_group_name_H-M   'P 1'
#
loop_
_entity.id
_entity.type
_entity.pdbx_description
1 polymer ?
#
loop_
_entity_poly.entity_id
_entity_poly.type
_entity_poly.pdbx_seq_one_letter_code
_entity_poly.pdbx_strand_id
1 'polypeptide(L)'
;MPSPAPRTSNLTALLHSAPTAGDPTLVRDSAQAVTRLRHLNEAEVITMFTPFVPHPPGSSLAKDMDPFEPLGRALPRQVRHVPYRLDRGMTETHADFLPTSGAIVVVICSSQNVLNHDSRAYEQQTRFAQDAMKRVVENRSLASIPVIVLLISSGIMRQTHEYGLKDFPTLVTLNDYSTAALTNAVRVLFEK
;
A
#
# COMPACT_ATOMS: atom_id res chain seq x y z
N MET A 1 40.06 -42.07 15.27
CA MET A 1 39.96 -40.85 14.43
C MET A 1 38.52 -40.37 14.46
N PRO A 2 38.24 -39.17 15.00
CA PRO A 2 36.88 -38.65 15.16
C PRO A 2 36.34 -38.05 13.85
N SER A 3 35.10 -38.36 13.50
CA SER A 3 34.37 -37.82 12.35
C SER A 3 34.13 -36.30 12.49
N PRO A 4 34.20 -35.51 11.40
CA PRO A 4 33.89 -34.09 11.44
C PRO A 4 32.36 -33.87 11.50
N ALA A 5 31.95 -32.94 12.37
CA ALA A 5 30.56 -32.51 12.51
C ALA A 5 30.02 -31.83 11.22
N PRO A 6 28.72 -31.97 10.92
CA PRO A 6 28.13 -31.39 9.72
C PRO A 6 28.12 -29.86 9.83
N ARG A 7 28.68 -29.19 8.81
CA ARG A 7 28.59 -27.74 8.64
C ARG A 7 27.12 -27.38 8.40
N THR A 8 26.49 -26.76 9.38
CA THR A 8 25.20 -26.10 9.21
C THR A 8 25.31 -25.05 8.11
N SER A 9 24.44 -25.18 7.11
CA SER A 9 24.49 -24.44 5.85
C SER A 9 24.18 -22.95 6.08
N ASN A 10 25.14 -22.06 5.79
CA ASN A 10 24.97 -20.59 5.77
C ASN A 10 23.87 -20.11 4.80
N LEU A 11 23.33 -20.99 3.97
CA LEU A 11 22.28 -20.71 2.99
C LEU A 11 20.96 -20.33 3.67
N THR A 12 20.63 -20.93 4.82
CA THR A 12 19.39 -20.62 5.56
C THR A 12 19.43 -19.25 6.25
N ALA A 13 20.62 -18.81 6.68
CA ALA A 13 20.82 -17.48 7.26
C ALA A 13 20.85 -16.37 6.19
N LEU A 14 21.39 -16.67 4.99
CA LEU A 14 21.36 -15.77 3.84
C LEU A 14 19.95 -15.59 3.24
N LEU A 15 19.09 -16.61 3.31
CA LEU A 15 17.69 -16.48 2.91
C LEU A 15 16.86 -15.61 3.87
N HIS A 16 17.20 -15.58 5.16
CA HIS A 16 16.56 -14.68 6.14
C HIS A 16 17.09 -13.24 6.08
N SER A 17 18.18 -12.99 5.36
CA SER A 17 18.83 -11.68 5.23
C SER A 17 18.82 -11.15 3.80
N ALA A 18 18.09 -11.80 2.88
CA ALA A 18 17.76 -11.18 1.61
C ALA A 18 16.98 -9.88 1.90
N PRO A 19 17.39 -8.73 1.33
CA PRO A 19 16.57 -7.53 1.42
C PRO A 19 15.18 -7.88 0.89
N THR A 20 14.16 -7.88 1.75
CA THR A 20 12.78 -7.86 1.29
C THR A 20 12.65 -6.57 0.50
N ALA A 21 12.64 -6.66 -0.83
CA ALA A 21 12.51 -5.50 -1.70
C ALA A 21 11.38 -4.60 -1.17
N GLY A 22 11.63 -3.30 -1.08
CA GLY A 22 10.71 -2.32 -0.51
C GLY A 22 10.61 -2.28 1.01
N ASP A 23 11.12 -3.24 1.78
CA ASP A 23 11.06 -3.31 3.25
C ASP A 23 9.65 -2.97 3.81
N PRO A 24 8.60 -3.70 3.37
CA PRO A 24 7.24 -3.39 3.78
C PRO A 24 7.05 -3.67 5.27
N THR A 25 6.42 -2.73 5.99
CA THR A 25 6.18 -2.84 7.43
C THR A 25 4.75 -2.44 7.76
N LEU A 26 4.06 -3.27 8.54
CA LEU A 26 2.78 -2.91 9.16
C LEU A 26 3.06 -2.05 10.41
N VAL A 27 2.97 -0.73 10.26
CA VAL A 27 3.31 0.23 11.33
C VAL A 27 2.17 0.35 12.34
N ARG A 28 0.93 0.28 11.86
CA ARG A 28 -0.29 0.33 12.68
C ARG A 28 -1.34 -0.60 12.08
N ASP A 29 -2.06 -1.31 12.94
CA ASP A 29 -3.26 -2.05 12.59
C ASP A 29 -4.31 -1.85 13.68
N SER A 30 -5.22 -0.90 13.47
CA SER A 30 -6.34 -0.73 14.38
C SER A 30 -7.52 -1.62 13.97
N ALA A 31 -8.38 -1.96 14.93
CA ALA A 31 -9.69 -2.57 14.70
C ALA A 31 -9.69 -3.87 13.90
N GLN A 32 -8.58 -4.63 13.92
CA GLN A 32 -8.44 -5.87 13.16
C GLN A 32 -8.68 -5.63 11.64
N ALA A 33 -8.34 -4.44 11.12
CA ALA A 33 -8.57 -4.08 9.72
C ALA A 33 -7.89 -5.06 8.77
N VAL A 34 -6.65 -5.46 9.08
CA VAL A 34 -5.93 -6.49 8.32
C VAL A 34 -6.63 -7.85 8.43
N THR A 35 -7.13 -8.22 9.60
CA THR A 35 -7.94 -9.45 9.75
C THR A 35 -9.20 -9.37 8.90
N ARG A 36 -9.94 -8.27 8.91
CA ARG A 36 -11.14 -8.07 8.09
C ARG A 36 -10.83 -8.16 6.59
N LEU A 37 -9.73 -7.55 6.15
CA LEU A 37 -9.21 -7.65 4.78
C LEU A 37 -8.92 -9.11 4.38
N ARG A 38 -8.34 -9.91 5.28
CA ARG A 38 -8.04 -11.34 5.02
C ARG A 38 -9.31 -12.18 4.90
N HIS A 39 -10.35 -11.83 5.65
CA HIS A 39 -11.63 -12.56 5.72
C HIS A 39 -12.76 -11.89 4.93
N LEU A 40 -12.45 -11.12 3.88
CA LEU A 40 -13.47 -10.67 2.91
C LEU A 40 -14.22 -11.88 2.33
N ASN A 41 -15.54 -11.74 2.15
CA ASN A 41 -16.34 -12.71 1.42
C ASN A 41 -15.98 -12.67 -0.08
N GLU A 42 -16.29 -13.73 -0.83
CA GLU A 42 -15.93 -13.82 -2.26
C GLU A 42 -16.52 -12.69 -3.12
N ALA A 43 -17.73 -12.22 -2.80
CA ALA A 43 -18.39 -11.12 -3.50
C ALA A 43 -17.88 -9.73 -3.11
N GLU A 44 -17.06 -9.63 -2.06
CA GLU A 44 -16.54 -8.36 -1.58
C GLU A 44 -15.28 -7.95 -2.33
N VAL A 45 -15.28 -6.70 -2.83
CA VAL A 45 -14.20 -6.16 -3.66
C VAL A 45 -13.33 -5.22 -2.85
N ILE A 46 -12.02 -5.29 -3.05
CA ILE A 46 -11.08 -4.28 -2.54
C ILE A 46 -11.11 -3.08 -3.49
N THR A 47 -11.56 -1.92 -3.04
CA THR A 47 -11.38 -0.69 -3.80
C THR A 47 -9.99 -0.13 -3.49
N MET A 48 -9.14 -0.06 -4.51
CA MET A 48 -7.77 0.41 -4.39
C MET A 48 -7.61 1.74 -5.11
N PHE A 49 -7.41 2.81 -4.34
CA PHE A 49 -7.16 4.14 -4.87
C PHE A 49 -5.66 4.36 -5.07
N THR A 50 -5.26 4.62 -6.31
CA THR A 50 -3.84 4.75 -6.69
C THR A 50 -3.53 6.12 -7.27
N PRO A 51 -2.43 6.77 -6.87
CA PRO A 51 -2.09 8.08 -7.38
C PRO A 51 -1.55 7.97 -8.81
N PHE A 52 -1.94 8.89 -9.69
CA PHE A 52 -1.33 9.00 -11.01
C PHE A 52 0.07 9.63 -10.90
N VAL A 53 1.10 8.79 -10.90
CA VAL A 53 2.51 9.19 -10.67
C VAL A 53 3.45 8.56 -11.71
N PRO A 54 4.67 9.08 -11.87
CA PRO A 54 5.67 8.45 -12.74
C PRO A 54 6.03 7.04 -12.28
N HIS A 55 6.42 6.19 -13.24
CA HIS A 55 6.94 4.86 -12.97
C HIS A 55 8.23 4.89 -12.13
N PRO A 56 8.50 3.86 -11.31
CA PRO A 56 9.73 3.82 -10.55
C PRO A 56 10.94 3.78 -11.50
N PRO A 57 12.09 4.40 -11.14
CA PRO A 57 13.29 4.35 -11.96
C PRO A 57 13.68 2.91 -12.31
N GLY A 58 13.94 2.64 -13.59
CA GLY A 58 14.30 1.29 -14.05
C GLY A 58 13.13 0.31 -14.17
N SER A 59 11.87 0.78 -14.08
CA SER A 59 10.69 -0.06 -14.31
C SER A 59 10.72 -0.70 -15.71
N SER A 60 10.38 -2.00 -15.75
CA SER A 60 10.12 -2.74 -16.99
C SER A 60 8.65 -2.72 -17.43
N LEU A 61 7.77 -2.07 -16.66
CA LEU A 61 6.37 -1.89 -17.05
C LEU A 61 6.27 -1.04 -18.32
N ALA A 62 5.27 -1.34 -19.15
CA ALA A 62 4.97 -0.50 -20.29
C ALA A 62 4.55 0.89 -19.81
N LYS A 63 4.95 1.94 -20.54
CA LYS A 63 4.83 3.34 -20.08
C LYS A 63 3.38 3.80 -19.87
N ASP A 64 2.44 3.12 -20.50
CA ASP A 64 1.00 3.34 -20.44
C ASP A 64 0.30 2.52 -19.34
N MET A 65 1.03 1.65 -18.65
CA MET A 65 0.49 0.91 -17.50
C MET A 65 0.44 1.79 -16.24
N ASP A 66 -0.45 1.44 -15.32
CA ASP A 66 -0.45 2.01 -13.98
C ASP A 66 0.73 1.42 -13.18
N PRO A 67 1.57 2.26 -12.52
CA PRO A 67 2.74 1.77 -11.77
C PRO A 67 2.37 0.89 -10.57
N PHE A 68 1.11 0.89 -10.14
CA PHE A 68 0.55 0.06 -9.07
C PHE A 68 -0.23 -1.15 -9.57
N GLU A 69 -0.27 -1.40 -10.87
CA GLU A 69 -0.85 -2.63 -11.43
C GLU A 69 -0.29 -3.90 -10.76
N PRO A 70 1.04 -4.02 -10.49
CA PRO A 70 1.58 -5.16 -9.76
C PRO A 70 1.00 -5.35 -8.35
N LEU A 71 0.65 -4.26 -7.65
CA LEU A 71 0.02 -4.31 -6.33
C LEU A 71 -1.37 -4.94 -6.45
N GLY A 72 -2.18 -4.45 -7.40
CA GLY A 72 -3.51 -4.97 -7.67
C GLY A 72 -3.49 -6.44 -8.07
N ARG A 73 -2.53 -6.85 -8.90
CA ARG A 73 -2.36 -8.24 -9.34
C ARG A 73 -1.94 -9.19 -8.21
N ALA A 74 -1.12 -8.71 -7.27
CA ALA A 74 -0.62 -9.54 -6.17
C ALA A 74 -1.70 -9.82 -5.11
N LEU A 75 -2.74 -8.99 -5.01
CA LEU A 75 -3.82 -9.18 -4.04
C LEU A 75 -4.63 -10.46 -4.32
N PRO A 76 -4.89 -11.33 -3.32
CA PRO A 76 -5.58 -12.61 -3.51
C PRO A 76 -7.11 -12.49 -3.60
N ARG A 77 -7.63 -11.29 -3.92
CA ARG A 77 -9.06 -10.95 -3.93
C ARG A 77 -9.37 -10.10 -5.16
N GLN A 78 -10.66 -9.96 -5.48
CA GLN A 78 -11.05 -9.05 -6.55
C GLN A 78 -10.70 -7.60 -6.16
N VAL A 79 -10.01 -6.91 -7.08
CA VAL A 79 -9.59 -5.53 -6.89
C VAL A 79 -10.29 -4.65 -7.92
N ARG A 80 -10.89 -3.56 -7.43
CA ARG A 80 -11.27 -2.43 -8.25
C ARG A 80 -10.18 -1.38 -8.18
N HIS A 81 -9.42 -1.25 -9.26
CA HIS A 81 -8.38 -0.24 -9.39
C HIS A 81 -9.02 1.11 -9.76
N VAL A 82 -8.80 2.13 -8.93
CA VAL A 82 -9.38 3.47 -9.12
C VAL A 82 -8.26 4.51 -9.06
N PRO A 83 -7.69 4.92 -10.20
CA PRO A 83 -6.65 5.93 -10.22
C PRO A 83 -7.22 7.30 -9.83
N TYR A 84 -6.44 8.10 -9.10
CA TYR A 84 -6.77 9.48 -8.77
C TYR A 84 -5.65 10.43 -9.19
N ARG A 85 -6.04 11.63 -9.63
CA ARG A 85 -5.09 12.67 -10.02
C ARG A 85 -4.82 13.61 -8.85
N LEU A 86 -3.57 13.97 -8.67
CA LEU A 86 -3.14 14.79 -7.53
C LEU A 86 -3.67 16.23 -7.61
N ASP A 87 -3.86 16.75 -8.82
CA ASP A 87 -4.40 18.09 -9.08
C ASP A 87 -5.93 18.19 -8.89
N ARG A 88 -6.63 17.05 -8.87
CA ARG A 88 -8.10 17.01 -8.71
C ARG A 88 -8.53 16.52 -7.33
N GLY A 89 -7.74 15.66 -6.68
CA GLY A 89 -8.11 15.06 -5.40
C GLY A 89 -9.32 14.13 -5.51
N MET A 90 -10.06 13.99 -4.41
CA MET A 90 -11.25 13.13 -4.37
C MET A 90 -12.39 13.74 -5.20
N THR A 91 -13.09 12.90 -5.96
CA THR A 91 -14.22 13.29 -6.81
C THR A 91 -15.45 12.49 -6.42
N GLU A 92 -16.63 12.87 -6.90
CA GLU A 92 -17.86 12.11 -6.69
C GLU A 92 -17.74 10.69 -7.25
N THR A 93 -17.12 10.53 -8.43
CA THR A 93 -16.85 9.20 -9.01
C THR A 93 -16.02 8.32 -8.08
N HIS A 94 -15.05 8.87 -7.34
CA HIS A 94 -14.31 8.11 -6.33
C HIS A 94 -15.22 7.71 -5.17
N ALA A 95 -16.11 8.61 -4.72
CA ALA A 95 -17.04 8.36 -3.64
C ALA A 95 -18.08 7.27 -4.00
N ASP A 96 -18.51 7.20 -5.26
CA ASP A 96 -19.49 6.22 -5.75
C ASP A 96 -19.00 4.76 -5.64
N PHE A 97 -17.68 4.54 -5.57
CA PHE A 97 -17.12 3.21 -5.37
C PHE A 97 -17.13 2.75 -3.90
N LEU A 98 -17.20 3.68 -2.93
CA LEU A 98 -17.12 3.35 -1.51
C LEU A 98 -18.24 2.41 -1.03
N PRO A 99 -19.54 2.64 -1.36
CA PRO A 99 -20.66 1.79 -0.92
C PRO A 99 -20.55 0.31 -1.30
N THR A 100 -19.77 -0.01 -2.33
CA THR A 100 -19.61 -1.40 -2.83
C THR A 100 -18.24 -2.00 -2.46
N SER A 101 -17.48 -1.35 -1.58
CA SER A 101 -16.17 -1.81 -1.14
C SER A 101 -16.30 -2.73 0.06
N GLY A 102 -15.63 -3.88 0.03
CA GLY A 102 -15.41 -4.73 1.22
C GLY A 102 -14.23 -4.26 2.07
N ALA A 103 -13.25 -3.65 1.42
CA ALA A 103 -12.12 -2.94 2.03
C ALA A 103 -11.66 -1.81 1.11
N ILE A 104 -11.06 -0.78 1.70
CA ILE A 104 -10.51 0.36 0.97
C ILE A 104 -9.00 0.40 1.22
N VAL A 105 -8.22 0.41 0.14
CA VAL A 105 -6.78 0.63 0.19
C VAL A 105 -6.47 1.95 -0.51
N VAL A 106 -5.86 2.89 0.21
CA VAL A 106 -5.40 4.16 -0.36
C VAL A 106 -3.89 4.14 -0.44
N VAL A 107 -3.35 4.24 -1.66
CA VAL A 107 -1.92 4.32 -1.89
C VAL A 107 -1.48 5.79 -1.83
N ILE A 108 -0.43 6.06 -1.07
CA ILE A 108 0.27 7.35 -1.03
C ILE A 108 1.73 7.08 -1.44
N CYS A 109 2.20 7.68 -2.52
CA CYS A 109 3.57 7.56 -3.00
C CYS A 109 4.29 8.90 -2.94
N SER A 110 5.20 9.02 -1.99
CA SER A 110 6.08 10.17 -1.77
C SER A 110 7.55 9.77 -1.90
N SER A 111 7.86 8.85 -2.82
CA SER A 111 9.24 8.53 -3.17
C SER A 111 9.94 9.75 -3.79
N GLN A 112 11.27 9.80 -3.76
CA GLN A 112 12.04 10.89 -4.38
C GLN A 112 11.68 11.10 -5.86
N ASN A 113 11.43 10.02 -6.61
CA ASN A 113 11.04 10.12 -8.02
C ASN A 113 9.72 10.90 -8.18
N VAL A 114 8.74 10.68 -7.30
CA VAL A 114 7.46 11.38 -7.35
C VAL A 114 7.61 12.82 -6.87
N LEU A 115 8.32 13.04 -5.76
CA LEU A 115 8.54 14.39 -5.20
C LEU A 115 9.35 15.30 -6.13
N ASN A 116 10.23 14.73 -6.95
CA ASN A 116 10.95 15.49 -7.98
C ASN A 116 10.03 15.99 -9.10
N HIS A 117 8.89 15.32 -9.35
CA HIS A 117 7.92 15.72 -10.36
C HIS A 117 6.84 16.65 -9.79
N ASP A 118 6.39 16.40 -8.56
CA ASP A 118 5.51 17.29 -7.82
C ASP A 118 5.89 17.29 -6.34
N SER A 119 6.47 18.42 -5.89
CA SER A 119 6.92 18.57 -4.50
C SER A 119 5.78 18.58 -3.49
N ARG A 120 4.53 18.77 -3.94
CA ARG A 120 3.32 18.75 -3.10
C ARG A 120 2.58 17.42 -3.15
N ALA A 121 3.16 16.40 -3.80
CA ALA A 121 2.51 15.13 -4.02
C ALA A 121 2.11 14.46 -2.71
N TYR A 122 2.93 14.56 -1.66
CA TYR A 122 2.61 13.97 -0.36
C TYR A 122 1.36 14.63 0.26
N GLU A 123 1.29 15.96 0.29
CA GLU A 123 0.16 16.69 0.87
C GLU A 123 -1.13 16.45 0.08
N GLN A 124 -1.05 16.44 -1.25
CA GLN A 124 -2.21 16.22 -2.13
C GLN A 124 -2.78 14.79 -1.97
N GLN A 125 -1.91 13.79 -1.90
CA GLN A 125 -2.30 12.38 -1.69
C GLN A 125 -2.84 12.14 -0.28
N THR A 126 -2.24 12.79 0.73
CA THR A 126 -2.75 12.74 2.11
C THR A 126 -4.13 13.36 2.20
N ARG A 127 -4.37 14.49 1.52
CA ARG A 127 -5.70 15.10 1.44
C ARG A 127 -6.72 14.18 0.78
N PHE A 128 -6.35 13.51 -0.31
CA PHE A 128 -7.22 12.49 -0.93
C PHE A 128 -7.59 11.38 0.07
N ALA A 129 -6.61 10.84 0.80
CA ALA A 129 -6.84 9.80 1.80
C ALA A 129 -7.75 10.29 2.94
N GLN A 130 -7.58 11.54 3.39
CA GLN A 130 -8.40 12.15 4.42
C GLN A 130 -9.85 12.33 3.95
N ASP A 131 -10.06 12.79 2.71
CA ASP A 131 -11.38 12.92 2.12
C ASP A 131 -12.08 11.55 1.99
N ALA A 132 -11.34 10.51 1.57
CA ALA A 132 -11.87 9.14 1.50
C ALA A 132 -12.28 8.62 2.88
N MET A 133 -11.44 8.81 3.89
CA MET A 133 -11.72 8.43 5.28
C MET A 133 -12.94 9.19 5.83
N LYS A 134 -13.02 10.50 5.57
CA LYS A 134 -14.15 11.33 5.98
C LYS A 134 -15.47 10.79 5.41
N ARG A 135 -15.51 10.44 4.12
CA ARG A 135 -16.69 9.84 3.47
C ARG A 135 -17.10 8.51 4.11
N VAL A 136 -16.13 7.68 4.51
CA VAL A 136 -16.39 6.42 5.23
C VAL A 136 -16.97 6.68 6.61
N VAL A 137 -16.40 7.62 7.37
CA VAL A 137 -16.87 7.97 8.73
C VAL A 137 -18.26 8.60 8.73
N GLU A 138 -18.54 9.47 7.76
CA GLU A 138 -19.84 10.16 7.64
C GLU A 138 -20.96 9.23 7.18
N ASN A 139 -20.63 8.13 6.51
CA ASN A 139 -21.62 7.16 6.05
C ASN A 139 -21.70 5.94 6.98
N ARG A 140 -22.78 5.85 7.75
CA ARG A 140 -23.01 4.71 8.67
C ARG A 140 -23.00 3.35 7.98
N SER A 141 -23.36 3.25 6.70
CA SER A 141 -23.31 1.97 5.97
C SER A 141 -21.88 1.48 5.70
N LEU A 142 -20.88 2.36 5.85
CA LEU A 142 -19.46 2.07 5.64
C LEU A 142 -18.70 1.83 6.94
N ALA A 143 -19.36 1.90 8.11
CA ALA A 143 -18.70 1.87 9.42
C ALA A 143 -17.86 0.60 9.68
N SER A 144 -18.15 -0.51 8.99
CA SER A 144 -17.41 -1.78 9.09
C SER A 144 -16.37 -1.99 8.00
N ILE A 145 -16.24 -1.06 7.04
CA ILE A 145 -15.31 -1.17 5.92
C ILE A 145 -13.94 -0.63 6.36
N PRO A 146 -12.89 -1.48 6.39
CA PRO A 146 -11.57 -1.04 6.79
C PRO A 146 -10.96 -0.11 5.74
N VAL A 147 -10.36 0.99 6.21
CA VAL A 147 -9.53 1.88 5.39
C VAL A 147 -8.06 1.65 5.76
N ILE A 148 -7.28 1.23 4.79
CA ILE A 148 -5.86 0.89 4.93
C ILE A 148 -5.05 1.86 4.07
N VAL A 149 -4.08 2.52 4.66
CA VAL A 149 -3.14 3.37 3.92
C VAL A 149 -1.86 2.61 3.63
N LEU A 150 -1.44 2.61 2.36
CA LEU A 150 -0.16 2.11 1.91
C LEU A 150 0.75 3.29 1.56
N LEU A 151 1.69 3.63 2.46
CA LEU A 151 2.63 4.73 2.27
C LEU A 151 3.94 4.23 1.67
N ILE A 152 4.24 4.67 0.47
CA ILE A 152 5.55 4.50 -0.16
C ILE A 152 6.37 5.77 0.08
N SER A 153 7.36 5.69 0.97
CA SER A 153 8.24 6.79 1.29
C SER A 153 9.62 6.26 1.66
N SER A 154 10.67 6.92 1.16
CA SER A 154 12.06 6.56 1.46
C SER A 154 12.85 7.71 2.07
N GLY A 155 13.99 7.37 2.68
CA GLY A 155 14.94 8.32 3.22
C GLY A 155 14.45 9.09 4.44
N ILE A 156 15.01 10.28 4.65
CA ILE A 156 14.82 11.11 5.85
C ILE A 156 13.37 11.58 6.05
N MET A 157 12.56 11.63 4.99
CA MET A 157 11.17 12.08 5.07
C MET A 157 10.20 11.00 5.53
N ARG A 158 10.62 9.72 5.57
CA ARG A 158 9.74 8.59 5.95
C ARG A 158 9.09 8.81 7.31
N GLN A 159 9.85 9.16 8.34
CA GLN A 159 9.32 9.38 9.69
C GLN A 159 8.31 10.54 9.74
N THR A 160 8.61 11.64 9.03
CA THR A 160 7.71 12.80 8.94
C THR A 160 6.40 12.44 8.23
N HIS A 161 6.50 11.72 7.12
CA HIS A 161 5.32 11.27 6.36
C HIS A 161 4.48 10.24 7.14
N GLU A 162 5.11 9.34 7.89
CA GLU A 162 4.42 8.39 8.77
C GLU A 162 3.68 9.10 9.91
N TYR A 163 4.31 10.13 10.51
CA TYR A 163 3.71 10.97 11.55
C TYR A 163 2.54 11.80 11.03
N GLY A 164 2.63 12.33 9.82
CA GLY A 164 1.53 13.04 9.16
C GLY A 164 0.29 12.19 8.91
N LEU A 165 0.44 10.86 8.92
CA LEU A 165 -0.65 9.89 8.78
C LEU A 165 -1.10 9.26 10.11
N LYS A 166 -0.79 9.88 11.25
CA LYS A 166 -1.15 9.36 12.59
C LYS A 166 -2.66 9.15 12.80
N ASP A 167 -3.48 9.91 12.10
CA ASP A 167 -4.95 9.83 12.18
C ASP A 167 -5.51 8.64 11.39
N PHE A 168 -4.67 7.99 10.57
CA PHE A 168 -5.06 6.76 9.89
C PHE A 168 -4.82 5.54 10.79
N PRO A 169 -5.87 4.75 11.04
CA PRO A 169 -5.82 3.62 11.96
C PRO A 169 -4.91 2.48 11.51
N THR A 170 -4.85 2.22 10.20
CA THR A 170 -4.08 1.13 9.63
C THR A 170 -3.14 1.68 8.58
N LEU A 171 -1.85 1.48 8.80
CA LEU A 171 -0.77 2.01 7.97
C LEU A 171 0.25 0.90 7.69
N VAL A 172 0.47 0.65 6.40
CA VAL A 172 1.60 -0.13 5.89
C VAL A 172 2.55 0.81 5.18
N THR A 173 3.85 0.65 5.42
CA THR A 173 4.89 1.48 4.81
C THR A 173 5.85 0.65 3.99
N LEU A 174 6.42 1.22 2.93
CA LEU A 174 7.47 0.63 2.10
C LEU A 174 8.36 1.73 1.49
N ASN A 175 9.58 1.38 1.12
CA ASN A 175 10.62 2.30 0.66
C ASN A 175 10.56 2.61 -0.85
N ASP A 176 9.99 1.71 -1.64
CA ASP A 176 9.86 1.88 -3.09
C ASP A 176 8.58 1.19 -3.59
N TYR A 177 8.29 1.33 -4.88
CA TYR A 177 7.09 0.83 -5.53
C TYR A 177 7.45 0.02 -6.77
N SER A 178 8.60 -0.67 -6.72
CA SER A 178 8.92 -1.72 -7.67
C SER A 178 7.92 -2.89 -7.56
N THR A 179 7.79 -3.69 -8.61
CA THR A 179 6.97 -4.91 -8.62
C THR A 179 7.25 -5.81 -7.41
N ALA A 180 8.52 -5.98 -7.05
CA ALA A 180 8.92 -6.81 -5.91
C ALA A 180 8.49 -6.19 -4.58
N ALA A 181 8.65 -4.87 -4.40
CA ALA A 181 8.20 -4.16 -3.21
C ALA A 181 6.69 -4.22 -3.01
N LEU A 182 5.93 -3.97 -4.08
CA LEU A 182 4.47 -4.04 -4.06
C LEU A 182 3.97 -5.45 -3.74
N THR A 183 4.62 -6.48 -4.29
CA THR A 183 4.30 -7.89 -4.01
C THR A 183 4.59 -8.22 -2.54
N ASN A 184 5.74 -7.80 -2.00
CA ASN A 184 6.07 -8.02 -0.59
C ASN A 184 5.12 -7.26 0.35
N ALA A 185 4.62 -6.09 -0.03
CA ALA A 185 3.62 -5.37 0.76
C ALA A 185 2.30 -6.16 0.88
N VAL A 186 1.89 -6.86 -0.19
CA VAL A 186 0.74 -7.78 -0.12
C VAL A 186 1.01 -8.93 0.83
N ARG A 187 2.24 -9.47 0.84
CA ARG A 187 2.61 -10.51 1.83
C ARG A 187 2.44 -10.02 3.25
N VAL A 188 2.90 -8.82 3.59
CA VAL A 188 2.67 -8.23 4.93
C VAL A 188 1.17 -8.10 5.24
N LEU A 189 0.36 -7.75 4.26
CA LEU A 189 -1.09 -7.63 4.42
C LEU A 189 -1.80 -8.99 4.58
N PHE A 190 -1.30 -10.09 4.03
CA PHE A 190 -2.04 -11.37 3.98
C PHE A 190 -1.35 -12.58 4.63
N GLU A 191 -0.04 -12.55 4.83
CA GLU A 191 0.75 -13.60 5.46
C GLU A 191 0.92 -13.31 6.96
N LYS A 192 1.08 -14.38 7.77
CA LYS A 192 1.31 -14.33 9.22
C LYS A 192 2.78 -14.57 9.52
#